data_AF-A0A1W0CCM1-F1
#
_entry.id   AF-A0A1W0CCM1-F1
#
_cell.length_a   1.000
_cell.length_b   1.000
_cell.length_c   1.000
_cell.angle_alpha   90.00
_cell.angle_beta   90.00
_cell.angle_gamma   90.00
#
_symmetry.space_group_name_H-M   'P 1'
#
loop_
_entity.id
_entity.type
_entity.pdbx_description
1 polymer ?
#
loop_
_entity_poly.entity_id
_entity_poly.type
_entity_poly.pdbx_seq_one_letter_code
_entity_poly.pdbx_strand_id
1 'polypeptide(L)'
;MAKRELWPAAMQVWQVTGEKGAGKTRLASALGEVARQHGLAVEMADDVTAAGQLHGLLKMRTTAPDLLIVVSEHPLDFPRPADMVLHLNRGDAGKVEQLAAQVWARESRKEQTS
;
A
#
# COMPACT_ATOMS: atom_id res chain seq x y z
N MET A 1 16.33 -26.21 -1.37
CA MET A 1 15.14 -25.37 -1.15
C MET A 1 15.56 -23.92 -1.38
N ALA A 2 14.97 -23.23 -2.36
CA ALA A 2 15.28 -21.82 -2.58
C ALA A 2 14.83 -20.99 -1.38
N LYS A 3 15.66 -20.07 -0.91
CA LYS A 3 15.31 -19.13 0.16
C LYS A 3 14.17 -18.26 -0.36
N ARG A 4 12.99 -18.32 0.26
CA ARG A 4 11.84 -17.52 -0.18
C ARG A 4 12.19 -16.04 -0.05
N GLU A 5 12.10 -15.31 -1.17
CA GLU A 5 12.22 -13.87 -1.19
C GLU A 5 10.94 -13.25 -0.63
N LEU A 6 11.05 -12.49 0.47
CA LEU A 6 9.89 -11.88 1.12
C LEU A 6 9.49 -10.55 0.47
N TRP A 7 10.41 -9.92 -0.26
CA TRP A 7 10.24 -8.64 -0.93
C TRP A 7 10.55 -8.78 -2.43
N PRO A 8 9.79 -9.60 -3.17
CA PRO A 8 10.08 -9.82 -4.58
C PRO A 8 9.99 -8.51 -5.37
N ALA A 9 10.83 -8.37 -6.40
CA ALA A 9 10.87 -7.15 -7.23
C ALA A 9 9.51 -6.81 -7.86
N ALA A 10 8.71 -7.83 -8.19
CA ALA A 10 7.38 -7.68 -8.79
C ALA A 10 6.31 -7.15 -7.82
N MET A 11 6.51 -7.24 -6.50
CA MET A 11 5.55 -6.74 -5.52
C MET A 11 5.65 -5.22 -5.43
N GLN A 12 4.54 -4.53 -5.65
CA GLN A 12 4.42 -3.10 -5.42
C GLN A 12 4.16 -2.80 -3.93
N VAL A 13 4.73 -1.71 -3.44
CA VAL A 13 4.59 -1.26 -2.06
C VAL A 13 4.05 0.16 -2.05
N TRP A 14 2.82 0.33 -1.57
CA TRP A 14 2.19 1.63 -1.41
C TRP A 14 2.08 1.97 0.07
N GLN A 15 2.47 3.17 0.45
CA GLN A 15 2.39 3.63 1.82
C GLN A 15 1.37 4.76 1.96
N VAL A 16 0.44 4.63 2.88
CA VAL A 16 -0.51 5.68 3.27
C VAL A 16 -0.12 6.21 4.64
N THR A 17 0.25 7.48 4.69
CA THR A 17 0.73 8.20 5.88
C THR A 17 -0.19 9.37 6.23
N GLY A 18 -0.03 9.94 7.42
CA GLY A 18 -0.86 11.06 7.87
C GLY A 18 -1.24 10.98 9.35
N GLU A 19 -1.84 12.05 9.85
CA GLU A 19 -2.23 12.14 11.25
C GLU A 19 -3.40 11.20 11.63
N LYS A 20 -3.65 11.06 12.93
CA LYS A 20 -4.84 10.39 13.44
C LYS A 20 -6.10 11.10 12.95
N GLY A 21 -7.05 10.32 12.42
CA GLY A 21 -8.31 10.86 11.89
C GLY A 21 -8.24 11.38 10.44
N ALA A 22 -7.09 11.32 9.77
CA ALA A 22 -6.93 11.74 8.38
C ALA A 22 -7.61 10.81 7.35
N GLY A 23 -8.15 9.66 7.78
CA GLY A 23 -8.82 8.70 6.89
C GLY A 23 -7.89 7.68 6.21
N LYS A 24 -6.67 7.47 6.73
CA LYS A 24 -5.66 6.59 6.12
C LYS A 24 -6.14 5.17 5.83
N THR A 25 -6.69 4.48 6.83
CA THR A 25 -7.22 3.12 6.68
C THR A 25 -8.32 3.06 5.63
N ARG A 26 -9.17 4.10 5.57
CA ARG A 26 -10.24 4.18 4.58
C ARG A 26 -9.70 4.39 3.17
N LEU A 27 -8.71 5.27 2.98
CA LEU A 27 -8.04 5.42 1.69
C LEU A 27 -7.34 4.13 1.26
N ALA A 28 -6.58 3.50 2.17
CA ALA A 28 -5.90 2.24 1.89
C ALA A 28 -6.88 1.11 1.53
N SER A 29 -8.03 1.06 2.22
CA SER A 29 -9.10 0.11 1.91
C SER A 29 -9.70 0.36 0.53
N ALA A 30 -10.04 1.61 0.21
CA ALA A 30 -10.58 1.99 -1.11
C ALA A 30 -9.58 1.67 -2.25
N LEU A 31 -8.30 2.01 -2.07
CA LEU A 31 -7.24 1.65 -3.03
C LEU A 31 -7.12 0.13 -3.20
N GLY A 32 -7.17 -0.62 -2.09
CA GLY A 32 -7.09 -2.06 -2.12
C GLY A 32 -8.31 -2.72 -2.78
N GLU A 33 -9.50 -2.15 -2.61
CA GLU A 33 -10.71 -2.61 -3.31
C GLU A 33 -10.60 -2.39 -4.82
N VAL A 34 -10.19 -1.19 -5.25
CA VAL A 34 -9.99 -0.90 -6.68
C VAL A 34 -8.93 -1.83 -7.27
N ALA A 35 -7.78 -1.98 -6.62
CA ALA A 35 -6.72 -2.88 -7.09
C ALA A 35 -7.18 -4.34 -7.22
N ARG A 36 -7.99 -4.84 -6.28
CA ARG A 36 -8.60 -6.19 -6.37
C ARG A 36 -9.61 -6.31 -7.50
N GLN A 37 -10.40 -5.27 -7.78
CA GLN A 37 -11.32 -5.26 -8.93
C GLN A 37 -10.57 -5.38 -10.27
N HIS A 38 -9.31 -4.95 -10.31
CA HIS A 38 -8.41 -5.10 -11.44
C HIS A 38 -7.56 -6.39 -11.41
N GLY A 39 -7.85 -7.32 -10.48
CA GLY A 39 -7.25 -8.66 -10.45
C GLY A 39 -5.94 -8.78 -9.68
N LEU A 40 -5.50 -7.73 -8.96
CA LEU A 40 -4.29 -7.80 -8.14
C LEU A 40 -4.55 -8.51 -6.81
N ALA A 41 -3.61 -9.36 -6.37
CA ALA A 41 -3.57 -9.89 -5.02
C ALA A 41 -3.06 -8.81 -4.05
N VAL A 42 -4.00 -8.13 -3.39
CA VAL A 42 -3.67 -7.02 -2.48
C VAL A 42 -3.63 -7.46 -1.02
N GLU A 43 -2.57 -7.07 -0.33
CA GLU A 43 -2.47 -7.14 1.12
C GLU A 43 -2.44 -5.75 1.74
N MET A 44 -3.15 -5.59 2.87
CA MET A 44 -3.14 -4.35 3.64
C MET A 44 -2.59 -4.62 5.04
N ALA A 45 -1.63 -3.80 5.46
CA ALA A 45 -1.11 -3.79 6.82
C ALA A 45 -1.47 -2.46 7.48
N ASP A 46 -2.34 -2.51 8.50
CA ASP A 46 -2.78 -1.32 9.23
C ASP A 46 -1.97 -1.08 10.50
N ASP A 47 -1.93 0.17 10.95
CA ASP A 47 -1.26 0.64 12.16
C ASP A 47 0.21 0.18 12.28
N VAL A 48 0.93 0.23 11.16
CA VAL A 48 2.33 -0.19 11.10
C VAL A 48 3.21 0.92 11.65
N THR A 49 3.93 0.62 12.72
CA THR A 49 4.86 1.55 13.39
C THR A 49 6.31 1.25 13.07
N ALA A 50 6.60 0.04 12.60
CA ALA A 50 7.94 -0.37 12.19
C ALA A 50 7.91 -1.37 11.03
N ALA A 51 8.84 -1.21 10.08
CA ALA A 51 8.97 -2.11 8.93
C ALA A 51 9.16 -3.59 9.32
N GLY A 52 9.73 -3.87 10.50
CA GLY A 52 9.87 -5.22 11.03
C GLY A 52 8.55 -5.97 11.24
N GLN A 53 7.43 -5.28 11.47
CA GLN A 53 6.11 -5.90 11.59
C GLN A 53 5.65 -6.53 10.27
N LEU A 54 5.99 -5.90 9.14
CA LEU A 54 5.68 -6.42 7.81
C LEU A 54 6.45 -7.71 7.50
N HIS A 55 7.67 -7.85 8.04
CA HIS A 55 8.44 -9.08 7.87
C HIS A 55 7.74 -10.29 8.50
N GLY A 56 7.11 -10.10 9.66
CA GLY A 56 6.29 -11.13 10.31
C GLY A 56 5.05 -11.48 9.47
N LEU A 57 4.33 -10.45 9.01
CA LEU A 57 3.16 -10.61 8.15
C LEU A 57 3.50 -11.37 6.86
N LEU A 58 4.53 -10.93 6.15
CA LEU A 58 4.96 -11.53 4.89
C LEU A 58 5.43 -12.97 5.10
N LYS A 59 6.08 -13.30 6.22
CA LYS A 59 6.47 -14.69 6.55
C LYS A 59 5.28 -15.63 6.71
N MET A 60 4.17 -15.17 7.27
CA MET A 60 2.98 -16.01 7.50
C MET A 60 2.22 -16.36 6.22
N ARG A 61 2.41 -15.58 5.15
CA ARG A 61 1.76 -15.86 3.86
C ARG A 61 2.45 -17.00 3.14
N THR A 62 1.70 -17.72 2.30
CA THR A 62 2.25 -18.74 1.39
C THR A 62 2.79 -18.13 0.10
N THR A 63 2.14 -17.08 -0.41
CA THR A 63 2.54 -16.31 -1.59
C THR A 63 2.70 -14.82 -1.27
N ALA A 64 3.61 -14.15 -1.99
CA ALA A 64 3.74 -12.70 -1.91
C ALA A 64 2.55 -12.04 -2.62
N PRO A 65 1.99 -10.94 -2.08
CA PRO A 65 0.98 -10.16 -2.80
C PRO A 65 1.60 -9.44 -3.99
N ASP A 66 0.77 -9.10 -4.98
CA ASP A 66 1.16 -8.22 -6.07
C ASP A 66 1.30 -6.77 -5.57
N LEU A 67 0.45 -6.39 -4.60
CA LEU A 67 0.43 -5.07 -4.00
C LEU A 67 0.34 -5.17 -2.46
N LEU A 68 1.28 -4.54 -1.77
CA LEU A 68 1.26 -4.33 -0.33
C LEU A 68 0.93 -2.86 -0.02
N ILE A 69 -0.20 -2.62 0.64
CA ILE A 69 -0.61 -1.29 1.11
C ILE A 69 -0.33 -1.19 2.61
N VAL A 70 0.54 -0.26 3.00
CA VAL A 70 0.97 -0.05 4.39
C VAL A 70 0.37 1.24 4.92
N VAL A 71 -0.40 1.15 6.00
CA VAL A 71 -0.91 2.32 6.72
C VAL A 71 -0.03 2.57 7.94
N SER A 72 0.42 3.81 8.08
CA SER A 72 1.35 4.21 9.12
C SER A 72 1.17 5.71 9.43
N GLU A 73 1.67 6.20 10.54
CA GLU A 73 1.63 7.65 10.82
C GLU A 73 2.70 8.41 10.03
N HIS A 74 3.87 7.79 9.87
CA HIS A 74 5.04 8.36 9.21
C HIS A 74 5.58 7.40 8.13
N PRO A 75 6.32 7.92 7.14
CA PRO A 75 7.06 7.08 6.20
C PRO A 75 7.95 6.07 6.95
N LEU A 76 8.02 4.85 6.42
CA LEU A 76 8.76 3.75 7.03
C LEU A 76 9.85 3.33 6.06
N ASP A 77 11.00 2.99 6.62
CA ASP A 77 12.13 2.50 5.84
C ASP A 77 12.00 0.98 5.64
N PHE A 78 11.51 0.57 4.48
CA PHE A 78 11.39 -0.85 4.12
C PHE A 78 12.66 -1.33 3.41
N PRO A 79 12.92 -2.65 3.36
CA PRO A 79 14.06 -3.20 2.61
C PRO A 79 14.11 -2.81 1.12
N ARG A 80 12.98 -2.36 0.55
CA ARG A 80 12.88 -1.69 -0.74
C ARG A 80 12.12 -0.37 -0.58
N PRO A 81 12.40 0.68 -1.38
CA PRO A 81 11.59 1.89 -1.32
C PRO A 81 10.12 1.61 -1.65
N ALA A 82 9.22 2.36 -1.02
CA ALA A 82 7.83 2.39 -1.42
C ALA A 82 7.72 2.95 -2.85
N ASP A 83 7.01 2.24 -3.72
CA ASP A 83 6.73 2.68 -5.10
C ASP A 83 5.84 3.93 -5.10
N MET A 84 5.02 4.08 -4.05
CA MET A 84 4.19 5.26 -3.84
C MET A 84 4.03 5.56 -2.36
N VAL A 85 4.13 6.84 -1.99
CA VAL A 85 3.79 7.35 -0.66
C VAL A 85 2.69 8.40 -0.79
N LEU A 86 1.54 8.13 -0.17
CA LEU A 86 0.38 9.01 -0.11
C LEU A 86 0.29 9.59 1.30
N HIS A 87 0.42 10.91 1.41
CA HIS A 87 0.26 11.61 2.68
C HIS A 87 -1.12 12.26 2.76
N LEU A 88 -1.87 11.96 3.82
CA LEU A 88 -3.18 12.54 4.09
C LEU A 88 -3.10 13.59 5.20
N ASN A 89 -3.74 14.72 4.95
CA ASN A 89 -3.94 15.75 5.95
C ASN A 89 -5.23 15.50 6.73
N ARG A 90 -5.35 16.12 7.91
CA ARG A 90 -6.53 16.01 8.79
C ARG A 90 -7.87 16.35 8.11
N GLY A 91 -7.87 17.14 7.03
CA GLY A 91 -9.06 17.50 6.25
C GLY A 91 -9.42 16.56 5.10
N ASP A 92 -8.59 15.58 4.78
CA ASP A 92 -8.75 14.75 3.57
C ASP A 92 -9.70 13.55 3.77
N ALA A 93 -10.12 13.29 5.01
CA ALA A 93 -11.00 12.16 5.36
C ALA A 93 -12.30 12.13 4.54
N GLY A 94 -12.86 13.30 4.19
CA GLY A 94 -14.07 13.40 3.37
C GLY A 94 -13.86 13.18 1.87
N LYS A 95 -12.60 13.12 1.40
CA LYS A 95 -12.23 13.04 -0.02
C LYS A 95 -11.52 11.75 -0.38
N VAL A 96 -11.36 10.82 0.56
CA VAL A 96 -10.61 9.56 0.38
C VAL A 96 -11.03 8.76 -0.85
N GLU A 97 -12.32 8.67 -1.16
CA GLU A 97 -12.80 7.95 -2.35
C GLU A 97 -12.35 8.64 -3.65
N GLN A 98 -12.45 9.97 -3.70
CA GLN A 98 -11.98 10.76 -4.84
C GLN A 98 -10.45 10.70 -4.98
N LEU A 99 -9.72 10.65 -3.87
CA LEU A 99 -8.28 10.48 -3.86
C LEU A 99 -7.90 9.08 -4.36
N ALA A 100 -8.59 8.03 -3.94
CA ALA A 100 -8.36 6.67 -4.41
C ALA A 100 -8.52 6.57 -5.93
N ALA A 101 -9.62 7.12 -6.47
CA ALA A 101 -9.86 7.13 -7.91
C ALA A 101 -8.79 7.89 -8.70
N GLN A 102 -8.34 9.05 -8.19
CA GLN A 102 -7.28 9.85 -8.83
C GLN A 102 -5.93 9.14 -8.83
N VAL A 103 -5.58 8.51 -7.70
CA VAL A 103 -4.35 7.73 -7.57
C VAL A 103 -4.36 6.58 -8.55
N TRP A 104 -5.44 5.80 -8.59
CA TRP A 104 -5.55 4.66 -9.50
C TRP A 104 -5.48 5.10 -10.97
N ALA A 105 -6.22 6.15 -11.35
CA ALA A 105 -6.19 6.70 -12.71
C ALA A 105 -4.81 7.24 -13.13
N ARG A 106 -3.93 7.57 -12.18
CA ARG A 106 -2.55 7.95 -12.45
C ARG A 106 -1.68 6.72 -12.68
N GLU A 107 -1.84 5.69 -11.86
CA GLU A 107 -1.07 4.44 -11.99
C GLU A 107 -1.40 3.71 -13.30
N SER A 108 -2.68 3.55 -13.65
CA SER A 108 -3.08 2.91 -14.91
C SER A 108 -2.56 3.64 -16.16
N ARG A 109 -2.30 4.96 -16.08
CA ARG A 109 -1.72 5.72 -17.19
C ARG A 109 -0.21 5.50 -17.34
N LYS A 110 0.51 5.25 -16.24
CA LYS A 110 1.94 4.92 -16.30
C LYS A 110 2.16 3.57 -16.99
N GLU A 111 1.29 2.60 -16.73
CA GLU A 111 1.33 1.28 -17.37
C GLU A 111 1.06 1.34 -18.89
N GLN A 112 0.33 2.35 -19.37
CA GLN A 112 0.07 2.54 -20.82
C GLN A 112 1.19 3.25 -21.57
N THR A 113 2.14 3.86 -20.86
CA THR A 113 3.24 4.67 -21.45
C THR A 113 4.61 4.04 -21.26
N SER A 114 4.68 2.83 -20.67
CA SER A 114 5.91 2.07 -20.43
C SER A 114 6.04 0.87 -21.37
#